data_AF-A0A7C5MYV3-F1
#
_entry.id   AF-A0A7C5MYV3-F1
#
_cell.length_a   1.000
_cell.length_b   1.000
_cell.length_c   1.000
_cell.angle_alpha   90.00
_cell.angle_beta   90.00
_cell.angle_gamma   90.00
#
_symmetry.space_group_name_H-M   'P 1'
#
loop_
_entity.id
_entity.type
_entity.pdbx_description
1 polymer ?
#
loop_
_entity_poly.entity_id
_entity_poly.type
_entity_poly.pdbx_seq_one_letter_code
_entity_poly.pdbx_strand_id
1 'polypeptide(L)'
;MLRPFFVQGGGVILSADAAEPEREEFAATPWAGWKRGLAYFVLGLVALALLYVVWVLYLSGEPLFAVVVLALCVGIVTIFGSARFYTARFIFPAIAAVLVFIALPVLYTSYVGFTNYGARNLLTFERVTNQFLGKISVDKSTERPFILVRNGALYQLFFPQGEGGLLSEAVALDGIPRSVQMQETSSPPQTAMEMREVIKLRNELGVLSAVLPDGSELNMSGLRNFAKQQKVYELQPDG
;
A
#
# COMPACT_ATOMS: atom_id res chain seq x y z
N MET A 1 -41.10 74.53 -51.84
CA MET A 1 -40.38 75.81 -51.98
C MET A 1 -38.98 75.62 -51.42
N LEU A 2 -37.95 75.84 -52.23
CA LEU A 2 -36.53 75.77 -51.86
C LEU A 2 -35.97 77.18 -51.67
N ARG A 3 -34.91 77.27 -50.83
CA ARG A 3 -33.86 78.32 -50.64
C ARG A 3 -33.97 79.15 -49.34
N PRO A 4 -32.88 79.80 -48.86
CA PRO A 4 -31.42 79.49 -48.88
C PRO A 4 -30.70 79.88 -47.53
N PHE A 5 -29.53 79.31 -47.18
CA PHE A 5 -28.13 79.84 -47.31
C PHE A 5 -27.76 81.10 -46.48
N PHE A 6 -26.87 80.93 -45.47
CA PHE A 6 -25.69 81.76 -45.03
C PHE A 6 -25.88 83.28 -44.73
N VAL A 7 -25.15 84.02 -43.87
CA VAL A 7 -23.83 83.99 -43.17
C VAL A 7 -23.92 84.93 -41.93
N GLN A 8 -22.91 84.85 -41.03
CA GLN A 8 -22.24 85.96 -40.30
C GLN A 8 -22.73 86.20 -38.86
N GLY A 9 -21.91 86.29 -37.81
CA GLY A 9 -20.46 86.41 -37.65
C GLY A 9 -20.23 87.24 -36.38
N GLY A 10 -19.44 86.77 -35.42
CA GLY A 10 -19.17 87.52 -34.18
C GLY A 10 -18.49 86.66 -33.12
N GLY A 11 -17.15 86.62 -33.17
CA GLY A 11 -16.33 85.83 -32.28
C GLY A 11 -16.21 86.41 -30.86
N VAL A 12 -15.99 85.52 -29.91
CA VAL A 12 -15.20 85.78 -28.71
C VAL A 12 -14.12 84.72 -28.68
N ILE A 13 -12.88 85.18 -28.84
CA ILE A 13 -11.66 84.41 -28.64
C ILE A 13 -11.44 84.35 -27.13
N LEU A 14 -11.42 83.16 -26.54
CA LEU A 14 -10.71 82.91 -25.30
C LEU A 14 -9.75 81.74 -25.49
N SER A 15 -8.56 81.98 -24.99
CA SER A 15 -7.28 81.35 -25.29
C SER A 15 -7.25 79.84 -25.02
N ALA A 16 -6.39 79.19 -25.78
CA ALA A 16 -5.95 77.81 -25.63
C ALA A 16 -5.58 77.47 -24.18
N ASP A 17 -6.16 76.39 -23.68
CA ASP A 17 -5.47 75.49 -22.77
C ASP A 17 -5.62 74.08 -23.33
N ALA A 18 -4.59 73.64 -24.04
CA ALA A 18 -4.50 72.30 -24.57
C ALA A 18 -4.18 71.38 -23.39
N ALA A 19 -5.23 70.94 -22.68
CA ALA A 19 -5.11 69.85 -21.74
C ALA A 19 -4.73 68.60 -22.54
N GLU A 20 -3.45 68.24 -22.49
CA GLU A 20 -2.92 66.99 -23.02
C GLU A 20 -3.76 65.83 -22.47
N PRO A 21 -4.14 64.84 -23.29
CA PRO A 21 -4.70 63.61 -22.74
C PRO A 21 -3.58 62.99 -21.91
N GLU A 22 -3.71 63.08 -20.59
CA GLU A 22 -2.87 62.36 -19.64
C GLU A 22 -2.76 60.93 -20.16
N ARG A 23 -1.55 60.58 -20.63
CA ARG A 23 -1.21 59.20 -20.89
C ARG A 23 -1.32 58.53 -19.54
N GLU A 24 -2.45 57.86 -19.29
CA GLU A 24 -2.56 56.87 -18.23
C GLU A 24 -1.48 55.83 -18.53
N GLU A 25 -0.31 56.08 -17.98
CA GLU A 25 0.76 55.11 -17.82
C GLU A 25 0.11 53.98 -17.02
N PHE A 26 -0.28 52.90 -17.73
CA PHE A 26 -0.70 51.65 -17.13
C PHE A 26 0.45 51.15 -16.27
N ALA A 27 0.53 51.67 -15.05
CA ALA A 27 1.48 51.28 -14.04
C ALA A 27 1.35 49.76 -13.92
N ALA A 28 2.39 49.05 -14.39
CA ALA A 28 2.46 47.61 -14.32
C ALA A 28 2.20 47.23 -12.86
N THR A 29 1.03 46.67 -12.62
CA THR A 29 0.52 46.49 -11.28
C THR A 29 1.39 45.47 -10.54
N PRO A 30 2.12 45.85 -9.46
CA PRO A 30 3.07 44.97 -8.78
C PRO A 30 2.36 43.75 -8.14
N TRP A 31 1.04 43.82 -7.99
CA TRP A 31 0.20 42.74 -7.48
C TRP A 31 0.02 41.55 -8.45
N ALA A 32 0.42 41.66 -9.71
CA ALA A 32 0.31 40.56 -10.69
C ALA A 32 1.35 39.45 -10.49
N GLY A 33 2.53 39.77 -9.95
CA GLY A 33 3.65 38.84 -9.77
C GLY A 33 3.42 37.82 -8.65
N TRP A 34 2.98 38.26 -7.47
CA TRP A 34 2.72 37.38 -6.33
C TRP A 34 1.64 36.34 -6.64
N LYS A 35 0.54 36.74 -7.30
CA LYS A 35 -0.55 35.82 -7.67
C LYS A 35 -0.07 34.71 -8.59
N ARG A 36 0.85 35.01 -9.52
CA ARG A 36 1.48 34.01 -10.40
C ARG A 36 2.43 33.11 -9.62
N GLY A 37 3.26 33.67 -8.75
CA GLY A 37 4.15 32.90 -7.87
C GLY A 37 3.38 31.92 -6.98
N LEU A 38 2.29 32.38 -6.36
CA LEU A 38 1.39 31.53 -5.56
C LEU A 38 0.74 30.44 -6.41
N ALA A 39 0.29 30.75 -7.63
CA ALA A 39 -0.30 29.75 -8.52
C ALA A 39 0.71 28.65 -8.91
N TYR A 40 1.96 29.01 -9.23
CA TYR A 40 3.01 28.02 -9.50
C TYR A 40 3.41 27.23 -8.27
N PHE A 41 3.43 27.86 -7.09
CA PHE A 41 3.68 27.17 -5.83
C PHE A 41 2.60 26.12 -5.53
N VAL A 42 1.32 26.49 -5.66
CA VAL A 42 0.20 25.56 -5.50
C VAL A 42 0.27 24.44 -6.53
N LEU A 43 0.55 24.76 -7.80
CA LEU A 43 0.73 23.75 -8.84
C LEU A 43 1.88 22.78 -8.53
N GLY A 44 3.00 23.30 -8.03
CA GLY A 44 4.15 22.50 -7.60
C GLY A 44 3.81 21.58 -6.43
N LEU A 45 3.07 22.08 -5.43
CA LEU A 45 2.59 21.26 -4.31
C LEU A 45 1.65 20.14 -4.78
N VAL A 46 0.71 20.45 -5.68
CA VAL A 46 -0.19 19.44 -6.25
C VAL A 46 0.60 18.40 -7.04
N ALA A 47 1.56 18.82 -7.86
CA ALA A 47 2.41 17.90 -8.62
C ALA A 47 3.24 17.00 -7.69
N LEU A 48 3.83 17.57 -6.63
CA LEU A 48 4.59 16.81 -5.64
C LEU A 48 3.71 15.78 -4.92
N ALA A 49 2.50 16.17 -4.52
CA ALA A 49 1.54 15.25 -3.90
C ALA A 49 1.16 14.11 -4.86
N LEU A 50 0.89 14.41 -6.13
CA LEU A 50 0.57 13.39 -7.14
C LEU A 50 1.76 12.47 -7.41
N LEU A 51 2.98 12.99 -7.50
CA LEU A 51 4.19 12.17 -7.65
C LEU A 51 4.43 11.28 -6.43
N TYR A 52 4.15 11.76 -5.22
CA TYR A 52 4.18 10.93 -4.03
C TYR A 52 3.14 9.80 -4.09
N VAL A 53 1.92 10.08 -4.56
CA VAL A 53 0.91 9.04 -4.81
C VAL A 53 1.40 8.01 -5.84
N VAL A 54 2.01 8.46 -6.94
CA VAL A 54 2.61 7.56 -7.95
C VAL A 54 3.68 6.67 -7.32
N TRP A 55 4.56 7.24 -6.50
CA TRP A 55 5.60 6.49 -5.78
C TRP A 55 4.99 5.42 -4.87
N VAL A 56 3.99 5.77 -4.06
CA VAL A 56 3.30 4.83 -3.16
C VAL A 56 2.59 3.72 -3.96
N LEU A 57 1.91 4.05 -5.06
CA LEU A 57 1.24 3.05 -5.90
C LEU A 57 2.24 2.08 -6.55
N TYR A 58 3.38 2.58 -7.02
CA TYR A 58 4.43 1.74 -7.59
C TYR A 58 4.98 0.76 -6.55
N LEU A 59 5.29 1.24 -5.34
CA LEU A 59 5.75 0.39 -4.24
C LEU A 59 4.68 -0.58 -3.72
N SER A 60 3.40 -0.26 -3.89
CA SER A 60 2.28 -1.13 -3.52
C SER A 60 2.03 -2.25 -4.54
N GLY A 61 2.76 -2.28 -5.66
CA GLY A 61 2.61 -3.28 -6.72
C GLY A 61 1.45 -2.99 -7.68
N GLU A 62 1.00 -1.74 -7.77
CA GLU A 62 -0.12 -1.31 -8.62
C GLU A 62 0.36 -0.40 -9.79
N PRO A 63 1.19 -0.91 -10.72
CA PRO A 63 1.85 -0.07 -11.73
C PRO A 63 0.88 0.54 -12.73
N LEU A 64 -0.25 -0.12 -13.03
CA LEU A 64 -1.26 0.40 -13.96
C LEU A 64 -1.87 1.72 -13.44
N PHE A 65 -2.28 1.75 -12.17
CA PHE A 65 -2.81 2.95 -11.54
C PHE A 65 -1.73 4.03 -11.38
N ALA A 66 -0.50 3.64 -11.07
CA ALA A 66 0.63 4.58 -11.00
C ALA A 66 0.84 5.32 -12.33
N VAL A 67 0.79 4.62 -13.47
CA VAL A 67 0.91 5.22 -14.81
C VAL A 67 -0.25 6.18 -15.11
N VAL A 68 -1.47 5.84 -14.71
CA VAL A 68 -2.65 6.69 -14.93
C VAL A 68 -2.56 7.99 -14.13
N VAL A 69 -2.20 7.90 -12.84
CA VAL A 69 -2.00 9.09 -11.99
C VAL A 69 -0.83 9.93 -12.50
N LEU A 70 0.24 9.30 -12.97
CA LEU A 70 1.38 10.00 -13.58
C LEU A 70 0.95 10.77 -14.84
N ALA A 71 0.18 10.14 -15.73
CA ALA A 71 -0.36 10.79 -16.93
C ALA A 71 -1.25 11.99 -16.58
N LEU A 72 -2.09 11.86 -15.54
CA LEU A 72 -2.89 12.98 -15.02
C LEU A 72 -2.01 14.10 -14.46
N CYS A 73 -0.97 13.77 -13.70
CA CYS A 73 -0.02 14.74 -13.17
C CYS A 73 0.67 15.52 -14.29
N VAL A 74 1.16 14.82 -15.32
CA VAL A 74 1.77 15.45 -16.51
C VAL A 74 0.75 16.35 -17.21
N GLY A 75 -0.50 15.90 -17.37
CA GLY A 75 -1.57 16.70 -17.94
C GLY A 75 -1.85 17.99 -17.16
N ILE A 76 -1.98 17.88 -15.83
CA ILE A 76 -2.22 19.01 -14.92
C ILE A 76 -1.07 20.02 -15.02
N VAL A 77 0.18 19.57 -14.86
CA VAL A 77 1.35 20.46 -14.90
C VAL A 77 1.47 21.14 -16.26
N THR A 78 1.24 20.42 -17.36
CA THR A 78 1.35 20.97 -18.72
C THR A 78 0.26 22.00 -19.02
N ILE A 79 -1.00 21.70 -18.69
CA ILE A 79 -2.17 22.53 -19.03
C ILE A 79 -2.30 23.75 -18.12
N PHE A 80 -2.04 23.58 -16.81
CA PHE A 80 -2.14 24.68 -15.84
C PHE A 80 -0.84 25.49 -15.73
N GLY A 81 0.32 24.90 -16.06
CA GLY A 81 1.61 25.59 -16.02
C GLY A 81 1.88 26.53 -17.21
N SER A 82 1.25 26.28 -18.37
CA SER A 82 1.44 27.09 -19.59
C SER A 82 0.23 27.97 -19.91
N ALA A 83 0.49 29.22 -20.31
CA ALA A 83 -0.55 30.15 -20.76
C ALA A 83 -1.17 29.74 -22.12
N ARG A 84 -0.45 28.92 -22.91
CA ARG A 84 -0.90 28.46 -24.24
C ARG A 84 -2.16 27.58 -24.16
N PHE A 85 -2.38 26.90 -23.05
CA PHE A 85 -3.47 25.94 -22.86
C PHE A 85 -4.65 26.51 -22.06
N TYR A 86 -4.85 27.84 -22.07
CA TYR A 86 -5.90 28.47 -21.27
C TYR A 86 -7.29 27.87 -21.51
N THR A 87 -7.70 27.68 -22.76
CA THR A 87 -8.99 27.05 -23.11
C THR A 87 -9.07 25.59 -22.65
N ALA A 88 -7.96 24.84 -22.73
CA ALA A 88 -7.92 23.43 -22.35
C ALA A 88 -8.14 23.22 -20.84
N ARG A 89 -7.88 24.22 -19.98
CA ARG A 89 -8.12 24.14 -18.53
C ARG A 89 -9.58 23.88 -18.18
N PHE A 90 -10.52 24.34 -19.02
CA PHE A 90 -11.95 24.16 -18.81
C PHE A 90 -12.46 22.80 -19.28
N ILE A 91 -11.82 22.22 -20.30
CA ILE A 91 -12.24 20.96 -20.93
C ILE A 91 -11.49 19.76 -20.32
N PHE A 92 -10.25 19.97 -19.85
CA PHE A 92 -9.39 18.93 -19.31
C PHE A 92 -10.03 18.08 -18.21
N PRO A 93 -10.71 18.65 -17.19
CA PRO A 93 -11.33 17.83 -16.15
C PRO A 93 -12.37 16.84 -16.70
N ALA A 94 -13.15 17.27 -17.70
CA ALA A 94 -14.14 16.42 -18.35
C ALA A 94 -13.47 15.31 -19.18
N ILE A 95 -12.44 15.64 -19.96
CA ILE A 95 -11.68 14.65 -20.75
C ILE A 95 -11.00 13.65 -19.82
N ALA A 96 -10.36 14.11 -18.75
CA ALA A 96 -9.72 13.25 -17.76
C ALA A 96 -10.72 12.29 -17.13
N ALA A 97 -11.91 12.76 -16.76
CA ALA A 97 -12.98 11.90 -16.23
C ALA A 97 -13.43 10.85 -17.24
N VAL A 98 -13.66 11.24 -18.50
CA VAL A 98 -14.03 10.28 -19.57
C VAL A 98 -12.94 9.23 -19.79
N LEU A 99 -11.67 9.65 -19.82
CA LEU A 99 -10.56 8.72 -20.01
C LEU A 99 -10.43 7.73 -18.83
N VAL A 100 -10.53 8.23 -17.60
CA VAL A 100 -10.35 7.41 -16.38
C VAL A 100 -11.54 6.49 -16.12
N PHE A 101 -12.78 6.98 -16.29
CA PHE A 101 -13.98 6.24 -15.91
C PHE A 101 -14.63 5.48 -17.05
N ILE A 102 -14.33 5.81 -18.31
CA ILE A 102 -14.93 5.15 -19.48
C ILE A 102 -13.85 4.43 -20.29
N ALA A 103 -12.84 5.16 -20.78
CA ALA A 103 -11.86 4.56 -21.69
C ALA A 103 -10.99 3.51 -20.99
N LEU A 104 -10.50 3.78 -19.77
CA LEU A 104 -9.64 2.88 -19.03
C LEU A 104 -10.34 1.54 -18.71
N PRO A 105 -11.58 1.48 -18.16
CA PRO A 105 -12.27 0.21 -17.95
C PRO A 105 -12.51 -0.58 -19.23
N VAL A 106 -12.85 0.09 -20.35
CA VAL A 106 -13.05 -0.56 -21.65
C VAL A 106 -11.73 -1.17 -22.17
N LEU A 107 -10.63 -0.43 -22.11
CA LEU A 107 -9.33 -0.94 -22.51
C LEU A 107 -8.84 -2.07 -21.61
N TYR A 108 -9.05 -1.93 -20.29
CA TYR A 108 -8.67 -2.96 -19.31
C TYR A 108 -9.44 -4.26 -19.54
N THR A 109 -10.77 -4.19 -19.73
CA THR A 109 -11.59 -5.39 -20.01
C THR A 109 -11.22 -6.04 -21.34
N SER A 110 -10.92 -5.24 -22.37
CA SER A 110 -10.40 -5.76 -23.64
C SER A 110 -9.06 -6.48 -23.44
N TYR A 111 -8.11 -5.88 -22.69
CA TYR A 111 -6.84 -6.50 -22.35
C TYR A 111 -7.01 -7.82 -21.60
N VAL A 112 -7.85 -7.84 -20.56
CA VAL A 112 -8.15 -9.05 -19.77
C VAL A 112 -8.75 -10.13 -20.68
N GLY A 113 -9.55 -9.77 -21.68
CA GLY A 113 -10.10 -10.69 -22.67
C GLY A 113 -9.05 -11.43 -23.52
N PHE A 114 -7.82 -10.92 -23.61
CA PHE A 114 -6.69 -11.61 -24.24
C PHE A 114 -5.90 -12.51 -23.28
N THR A 115 -6.29 -12.60 -22.01
CA THR A 115 -5.61 -13.41 -20.99
C THR A 115 -6.45 -14.63 -20.58
N ASN A 116 -5.82 -15.64 -19.99
CA ASN A 116 -6.52 -16.79 -19.40
C ASN A 116 -6.99 -16.51 -17.95
N TYR A 117 -7.41 -15.27 -17.67
CA TYR A 117 -7.88 -14.87 -16.35
C TYR A 117 -9.31 -15.37 -16.11
N GLY A 118 -9.52 -16.12 -15.02
CA GLY A 118 -10.81 -16.71 -14.68
C GLY A 118 -10.76 -17.47 -13.36
N ALA A 119 -11.85 -18.13 -12.97
CA ALA A 119 -11.99 -18.76 -11.64
C ALA A 119 -10.86 -19.76 -11.28
N ARG A 120 -10.19 -20.37 -12.27
CA ARG A 120 -9.06 -21.28 -12.07
C ARG A 120 -7.69 -20.58 -12.01
N ASN A 121 -7.58 -19.36 -12.53
CA ASN A 121 -6.34 -18.60 -12.69
C ASN A 121 -6.52 -17.16 -12.17
N LEU A 122 -6.81 -17.02 -10.88
CA LEU A 122 -7.03 -15.72 -10.24
C LEU A 122 -5.75 -15.12 -9.64
N LEU A 123 -4.81 -15.98 -9.25
CA LEU A 123 -3.60 -15.61 -8.56
C LEU A 123 -2.45 -15.48 -9.55
N THR A 124 -1.53 -14.57 -9.27
CA THR A 124 -0.26 -14.50 -9.97
C THR A 124 0.57 -15.75 -9.69
N PHE A 125 1.49 -16.09 -10.59
CA PHE A 125 2.38 -17.24 -10.46
C PHE A 125 3.11 -17.27 -9.10
N GLU A 126 3.64 -16.12 -8.67
CA GLU A 126 4.33 -15.97 -7.38
C GLU A 126 3.41 -16.27 -6.19
N ARG A 127 2.16 -15.79 -6.22
CA ARG A 127 1.19 -16.04 -5.14
C ARG A 127 0.79 -17.51 -5.06
N VAL A 128 0.61 -18.16 -6.21
CA VAL A 128 0.35 -19.61 -6.26
C VAL A 128 1.55 -20.37 -5.71
N THR A 129 2.75 -20.05 -6.17
CA THR A 129 3.99 -20.71 -5.71
C THR A 129 4.14 -20.58 -4.19
N ASN A 130 3.98 -19.38 -3.63
CA ASN A 130 4.01 -19.15 -2.20
C ASN A 130 2.93 -19.93 -1.44
N GLN A 131 1.72 -20.04 -2.00
CA GLN A 131 0.66 -20.87 -1.41
C GLN A 131 1.04 -22.35 -1.36
N PHE A 132 1.68 -22.88 -2.41
CA PHE A 132 2.12 -24.29 -2.43
C PHE A 132 3.31 -24.52 -1.50
N LEU A 133 4.32 -23.66 -1.52
CA LEU A 133 5.49 -23.75 -0.63
C LEU A 133 5.11 -23.58 0.86
N GLY A 134 4.03 -22.87 1.15
CA GLY A 134 3.46 -22.75 2.49
C GLY A 134 2.67 -23.97 2.96
N LYS A 135 2.43 -24.99 2.12
CA LYS A 135 1.69 -26.20 2.54
C LYS A 135 2.58 -27.09 3.40
N ILE A 136 2.07 -27.40 4.58
CA ILE A 136 2.69 -28.30 5.54
C ILE A 136 1.80 -29.52 5.71
N SER A 137 2.38 -30.71 5.64
CA SER A 137 1.72 -31.97 6.00
C SER A 137 2.06 -32.31 7.45
N VAL A 138 1.02 -32.65 8.21
CA VAL A 138 1.13 -33.04 9.62
C VAL A 138 0.96 -34.55 9.70
N ASP A 139 1.94 -35.24 10.27
CA ASP A 139 1.83 -36.66 10.56
C ASP A 139 0.99 -36.88 11.83
N LYS A 140 -0.30 -37.15 11.63
CA LYS A 140 -1.27 -37.36 12.71
C LYS A 140 -0.93 -38.55 13.62
N SER A 141 -0.14 -39.52 13.15
CA SER A 141 0.26 -40.67 13.98
C SER A 141 1.25 -40.26 15.08
N THR A 142 1.95 -39.15 14.89
CA THR A 142 2.92 -38.57 15.83
C THR A 142 2.34 -37.47 16.70
N GLU A 143 1.03 -37.22 16.61
CA GLU A 143 0.37 -36.14 17.32
C GLU A 143 0.36 -36.39 18.83
N ARG A 144 0.89 -35.44 19.58
CA ARG A 144 0.99 -35.49 21.04
C ARG A 144 0.38 -34.23 21.65
N PRO A 145 -0.52 -34.37 22.64
CA PRO A 145 -0.99 -33.22 23.39
C PRO A 145 0.18 -32.58 24.15
N PHE A 146 0.12 -31.27 24.38
CA PHE A 146 1.12 -30.59 25.19
C PHE A 146 0.47 -29.73 26.28
N ILE A 147 1.26 -29.51 27.33
CA ILE A 147 0.97 -28.55 28.39
C ILE A 147 2.15 -27.59 28.45
N LEU A 148 1.85 -26.29 28.41
CA LEU A 148 2.84 -25.27 28.66
C LEU A 148 2.89 -24.97 30.16
N VAL A 149 4.10 -24.93 30.71
CA VAL A 149 4.36 -24.69 32.12
C VAL A 149 5.19 -23.43 32.23
N ARG A 150 4.87 -22.58 33.21
CA ARG A 150 5.68 -21.41 33.52
C ARG A 150 6.71 -21.78 34.59
N ASN A 151 7.98 -21.52 34.31
CA ASN A 151 9.09 -21.67 35.24
C ASN A 151 9.78 -20.31 35.44
N GLY A 152 9.22 -19.50 36.33
CA GLY A 152 9.65 -18.11 36.55
C GLY A 152 9.44 -17.21 35.33
N ALA A 153 10.53 -16.74 34.75
CA ALA A 153 10.54 -15.95 33.50
C ALA A 153 10.61 -16.83 32.23
N LEU A 154 10.86 -18.12 32.39
CA LEU A 154 10.99 -19.10 31.30
C LEU A 154 9.76 -20.01 31.23
N TYR A 155 9.71 -20.81 30.17
CA TYR A 155 8.62 -21.72 29.87
C TYR A 155 9.15 -23.12 29.63
N GLN A 156 8.34 -24.14 29.90
CA GLN A 156 8.67 -25.53 29.62
C GLN A 156 7.48 -26.20 28.91
N LEU A 157 7.78 -27.02 27.91
CA LEU A 157 6.83 -27.86 27.22
C LEU A 157 6.79 -29.23 27.88
N PHE A 158 5.59 -29.71 28.18
CA PHE A 158 5.37 -31.04 28.71
C PHE A 158 4.47 -31.87 27.79
N PHE A 159 4.93 -33.05 27.39
CA PHE A 159 4.16 -34.05 26.65
C PHE A 159 3.81 -35.21 27.58
N PRO A 160 2.55 -35.36 28.02
CA PRO A 160 2.14 -36.42 28.93
C PRO A 160 2.23 -37.81 28.28
N GLN A 161 2.74 -38.79 29.03
CA GLN A 161 2.78 -40.21 28.67
C GLN A 161 2.51 -41.07 29.91
N GLY A 162 1.26 -41.50 30.10
CA GLY A 162 0.86 -42.27 31.28
C GLY A 162 1.00 -41.46 32.58
N GLU A 163 1.71 -42.00 33.57
CA GLU A 163 1.95 -41.34 34.87
C GLU A 163 3.03 -40.25 34.81
N GLY A 164 3.87 -40.25 33.77
CA GLY A 164 4.95 -39.28 33.56
C GLY A 164 4.84 -38.59 32.20
N GLY A 165 5.99 -38.29 31.59
CA GLY A 165 6.03 -37.73 30.25
C GLY A 165 7.40 -37.24 29.84
N LEU A 166 7.40 -36.39 28.82
CA LEU A 166 8.59 -35.69 28.37
C LEU A 166 8.47 -34.22 28.76
N LEU A 167 9.49 -33.67 29.41
CA LEU A 167 9.58 -32.27 29.80
C LEU A 167 10.76 -31.62 29.09
N SER A 168 10.53 -30.45 28.50
CA SER A 168 11.61 -29.68 27.88
C SER A 168 12.50 -29.00 28.91
N GLU A 169 13.69 -28.64 28.49
CA GLU A 169 14.46 -27.59 29.16
C GLU A 169 13.69 -26.26 29.20
N ALA A 170 14.08 -25.39 30.14
CA ALA A 170 13.45 -24.09 30.30
C ALA A 170 13.87 -23.15 29.16
N VAL A 171 12.88 -22.64 28.43
CA VAL A 171 13.06 -21.85 27.22
C VAL A 171 12.39 -20.48 27.33
N ALA A 172 13.05 -19.44 26.83
CA ALA A 172 12.43 -18.13 26.66
C ALA A 172 11.56 -18.12 25.39
N LEU A 173 10.35 -17.56 25.49
CA LEU A 173 9.44 -17.37 24.35
C LEU A 173 9.58 -15.93 23.85
N ASP A 174 10.64 -15.68 23.08
CA ASP A 174 10.99 -14.38 22.50
C ASP A 174 10.71 -14.28 20.98
N GLY A 175 10.15 -15.34 20.40
CA GLY A 175 9.85 -15.42 18.96
C GLY A 175 11.05 -15.78 18.08
N ILE A 176 12.20 -16.14 18.67
CA ILE A 176 13.37 -16.60 17.91
C ILE A 176 13.28 -18.13 17.73
N PRO A 177 13.34 -18.63 16.48
CA PRO A 177 13.32 -20.07 16.21
C PRO A 177 14.41 -20.81 16.99
N ARG A 178 14.01 -21.86 17.71
CA ARG A 178 14.92 -22.68 18.53
C ARG A 178 14.37 -24.07 18.73
N SER A 179 15.28 -25.03 18.82
CA SER A 179 14.98 -26.40 19.17
C SER A 179 15.20 -26.60 20.67
N VAL A 180 14.26 -27.23 21.36
CA VAL A 180 14.34 -27.55 22.78
C VAL A 180 14.44 -29.06 22.97
N GLN A 181 15.37 -29.50 23.80
CA GLN A 181 15.56 -30.92 24.09
C GLN A 181 14.54 -31.38 25.13
N MET A 182 13.88 -32.52 24.85
CA MET A 182 12.92 -33.15 25.74
C MET A 182 13.59 -34.23 26.58
N GLN A 183 13.30 -34.27 27.88
CA GLN A 183 13.83 -35.25 28.83
C GLN A 183 12.69 -36.00 29.52
N GLU A 184 12.90 -37.27 29.86
CA GLU A 184 11.90 -38.06 30.59
C GLU A 184 11.71 -37.52 32.01
N THR A 185 10.45 -37.42 32.44
CA THR A 185 10.07 -37.08 33.81
C THR A 185 9.05 -38.08 34.34
N SER A 186 9.20 -38.47 35.59
CA SER A 186 8.32 -39.42 36.28
C SER A 186 7.10 -38.76 36.91
N SER A 187 7.02 -37.42 36.93
CA SER A 187 5.87 -36.70 37.46
C SER A 187 5.44 -35.56 36.54
N PRO A 188 4.11 -35.34 36.41
CA PRO A 188 3.59 -34.23 35.63
C PRO A 188 3.85 -32.90 36.36
N PRO A 189 4.09 -31.80 35.63
CA PRO A 189 4.24 -30.48 36.22
C PRO A 189 2.97 -30.03 36.97
N GLN A 190 3.14 -29.39 38.13
CA GLN A 190 2.02 -29.01 38.99
C GLN A 190 1.23 -27.78 38.51
N THR A 191 1.82 -26.94 37.65
CA THR A 191 1.21 -25.67 37.21
C THR A 191 1.10 -25.62 35.69
N ALA A 192 0.00 -26.14 35.18
CA ALA A 192 -0.37 -25.96 33.78
C ALA A 192 -0.79 -24.50 33.52
N MET A 193 -0.33 -23.93 32.41
CA MET A 193 -0.76 -22.61 31.96
C MET A 193 -2.18 -22.66 31.39
N GLU A 194 -2.97 -21.63 31.70
CA GLU A 194 -4.31 -21.46 31.16
C GLU A 194 -4.28 -21.24 29.64
N MET A 195 -5.24 -21.82 28.92
CA MET A 195 -5.30 -21.77 27.44
C MET A 195 -5.29 -20.33 26.90
N ARG A 196 -5.89 -19.38 27.61
CA ARG A 196 -5.90 -17.96 27.23
C ARG A 196 -4.48 -17.39 27.16
N GLU A 197 -3.60 -17.81 28.06
CA GLU A 197 -2.20 -17.36 28.08
C GLU A 197 -1.39 -18.06 26.99
N VAL A 198 -1.63 -19.36 26.76
CA VAL A 198 -1.01 -20.12 25.65
C VAL A 198 -1.32 -19.49 24.29
N ILE A 199 -2.57 -19.05 24.07
CA ILE A 199 -2.96 -18.37 22.82
C ILE A 199 -2.17 -17.07 22.59
N LYS A 200 -1.88 -16.31 23.66
CA LYS A 200 -1.08 -15.08 23.54
C LYS A 200 0.36 -15.38 23.09
N LEU A 201 0.86 -16.57 23.40
CA LEU A 201 2.21 -17.04 23.09
C LEU A 201 2.25 -17.92 21.82
N ARG A 202 1.16 -17.97 21.04
CA ARG A 202 1.02 -18.87 19.89
C ARG A 202 2.13 -18.67 18.85
N ASN A 203 2.49 -17.44 18.56
CA ASN A 203 3.46 -17.16 17.49
C ASN A 203 4.87 -17.57 17.92
N GLU A 204 5.19 -17.32 19.19
CA GLU A 204 6.46 -17.66 19.83
C GLU A 204 6.59 -19.18 20.01
N LEU A 205 5.50 -19.87 20.34
CA LEU A 205 5.46 -21.34 20.38
C LEU A 205 5.54 -21.96 18.99
N GLY A 206 4.99 -21.30 17.98
CA GLY A 206 4.99 -21.80 16.59
C GLY A 206 6.36 -21.86 15.94
N VAL A 207 7.34 -21.12 16.47
CA VAL A 207 8.75 -21.17 16.03
C VAL A 207 9.62 -22.11 16.87
N LEU A 208 9.04 -22.75 17.89
CA LEU A 208 9.74 -23.78 18.65
C LEU A 208 9.66 -25.13 17.95
N SER A 209 10.75 -25.87 18.04
CA SER A 209 10.77 -27.29 17.73
C SER A 209 11.13 -28.10 18.98
N ALA A 210 10.36 -29.14 19.28
CA ALA A 210 10.67 -30.06 20.37
C ALA A 210 11.40 -31.29 19.83
N VAL A 211 12.63 -31.52 20.30
CA VAL A 211 13.45 -32.68 19.92
C VAL A 211 13.29 -33.75 20.99
N LEU A 212 12.78 -34.92 20.59
CA LEU A 212 12.56 -36.07 21.48
C LEU A 212 13.86 -36.84 21.73
N PRO A 213 13.90 -37.69 22.78
CA PRO A 213 15.06 -38.56 23.05
C PRO A 213 15.44 -39.50 21.90
N ASP A 214 14.50 -39.83 21.01
CA ASP A 214 14.74 -40.64 19.81
C ASP A 214 15.31 -39.82 18.63
N GLY A 215 15.52 -38.51 18.82
CA GLY A 215 15.99 -37.58 17.80
C GLY A 215 14.90 -37.06 16.86
N SER A 216 13.64 -37.47 17.04
CA SER A 216 12.53 -36.94 16.25
C SER A 216 12.18 -35.51 16.66
N GLU A 217 11.85 -34.67 15.68
CA GLU A 217 11.47 -33.28 15.90
C GLU A 217 9.96 -33.12 15.70
N LEU A 218 9.30 -32.49 16.68
CA LEU A 218 7.89 -32.12 16.62
C LEU A 218 7.74 -30.61 16.65
N ASN A 219 6.80 -30.11 15.85
CA ASN A 219 6.44 -28.70 15.78
C ASN A 219 4.97 -28.53 16.18
N MET A 220 4.59 -27.33 16.59
CA MET A 220 3.22 -27.02 16.97
C MET A 220 2.26 -27.23 15.80
N SER A 221 1.44 -28.29 15.85
CA SER A 221 0.44 -28.60 14.82
C SER A 221 -0.91 -27.93 15.10
N GLY A 222 -1.12 -27.52 16.35
CA GLY A 222 -2.27 -26.73 16.79
C GLY A 222 -2.06 -26.19 18.21
N LEU A 223 -3.05 -25.48 18.75
CA LEU A 223 -2.97 -24.87 20.09
C LEU A 223 -2.88 -25.87 21.24
N ARG A 224 -3.09 -27.16 20.98
CA ARG A 224 -3.06 -28.23 21.98
C ARG A 224 -2.09 -29.35 21.67
N ASN A 225 -1.56 -29.38 20.44
CA ASN A 225 -0.87 -30.54 19.93
C ASN A 225 0.44 -30.15 19.24
N PHE A 226 1.43 -31.02 19.39
CA PHE A 226 2.65 -31.05 18.63
C PHE A 226 2.65 -32.31 17.77
N ALA A 227 3.21 -32.22 16.58
CA ALA A 227 3.34 -33.35 15.67
C ALA A 227 4.50 -33.13 14.73
N LYS A 228 4.96 -34.21 14.08
CA LYS A 228 5.95 -34.12 13.03
C LYS A 228 5.34 -33.39 11.83
N GLN A 229 6.05 -32.39 11.33
CA GLN A 229 5.63 -31.57 10.21
C GLN A 229 6.66 -31.65 9.09
N GLN A 230 6.18 -31.68 7.86
CA GLN A 230 7.04 -31.64 6.67
C GLN A 230 6.42 -30.72 5.63
N LYS A 231 7.26 -29.97 4.92
CA LYS A 231 6.81 -29.20 3.75
C LYS A 231 6.32 -30.18 2.69
N VAL A 232 5.17 -29.90 2.10
CA VAL A 232 4.61 -30.75 1.02
C VAL A 232 5.36 -30.53 -0.28
N TYR A 233 5.89 -29.31 -0.48
CA TYR A 233 6.58 -28.90 -1.68
C TYR A 233 7.88 -28.18 -1.32
N GLU A 234 8.89 -28.36 -2.17
CA GLU A 234 10.16 -27.67 -2.11
C GLU A 234 10.47 -27.11 -3.50
N LEU A 235 10.97 -25.89 -3.56
CA LEU A 235 11.31 -25.23 -4.82
C LEU A 235 12.64 -25.77 -5.33
N GLN A 236 12.66 -26.27 -6.56
CA GLN A 236 13.88 -26.74 -7.22
C GLN A 236 14.55 -25.59 -8.01
N PRO A 237 15.84 -25.71 -8.35
CA PRO A 237 16.58 -24.65 -9.04
C PRO A 237 16.06 -24.29 -10.45
N ASP A 238 15.32 -25.19 -11.09
CA ASP A 238 14.77 -25.07 -12.44
C ASP A 238 13.43 -24.32 -12.51
N GLY A 239 12.80 -24.05 -11.36
CA GLY A 239 11.54 -23.29 -11.26
C GLY A 239 10.30 -24.18 -11.24
#